data_AF-A0A2V7Y5K8-F1
#
_entry.id   AF-A0A2V7Y5K8-F1
#
_cell.length_a   1.000
_cell.length_b   1.000
_cell.length_c   1.000
_cell.angle_alpha   90.00
_cell.angle_beta   90.00
_cell.angle_gamma   90.00
#
_symmetry.space_group_name_H-M   'P 1'
#
loop_
_entity.id
_entity.type
_entity.pdbx_description
1 polymer ?
#
loop_
_entity_poly.entity_id
_entity_poly.type
_entity_poly.pdbx_seq_one_letter_code
_entity_poly.pdbx_strand_id
1 'polypeptide(L)'
;MRDLLGRELRANPAYELVLWDRLAPEERRALDRLPHDPDFYGILRPRSTEGASSALGVKAVDRDTALLFLTLREPGPLPSYVRTTLGEATGRTVARLIADGVLEVEKDGAFVWGPAALQVKGMLPKGGRLAELSLAALRYGQALAIDDPLRLSFRLYGYNRRPLTPRWRQLLPGPEAVQAHLGIGPGGAHRKLLDRTWRPSSPSEAWLSWRSRAAEPAADPGGVTWKLYVSPAPEALAEGFGAILEALAAARAGQFKIGSGAAGLLRPDKIVAYFPTFERLEGAARAVESRLAGVAAQGVPFTSEIAGDGLLSWGMDPPVTERDPWGGRESWRLWLTHRLARALIAARGAGEEVEPWRYAVERLCLEGIDPSSWTPAASQWSGRR
;
A
#
# COMPACT_ATOMS: atom_id res chain seq x y z
N MET A 1 2.28 -14.47 18.92
CA MET A 1 1.06 -13.74 19.33
C MET A 1 0.46 -14.25 20.63
N ARG A 2 0.23 -15.57 20.84
CA ARG A 2 -0.26 -16.10 22.13
C ARG A 2 0.60 -15.69 23.34
N ASP A 3 1.92 -15.57 23.15
CA ASP A 3 2.88 -15.12 24.16
C ASP A 3 2.63 -13.68 24.67
N LEU A 4 2.02 -12.80 23.87
CA LEU A 4 1.73 -11.42 24.27
C LEU A 4 0.47 -11.32 25.15
N LEU A 5 -0.49 -12.24 24.97
CA LEU A 5 -1.79 -12.18 25.65
C LEU A 5 -1.75 -12.71 27.09
N GLY A 6 -0.63 -13.33 27.50
CA GLY A 6 -0.41 -13.80 28.86
C GLY A 6 0.42 -12.86 29.73
N ARG A 7 0.90 -11.74 29.16
CA ARG A 7 1.74 -10.75 29.85
C ARG A 7 0.91 -9.62 30.42
N GLU A 8 1.49 -8.85 31.33
CA GLU A 8 0.91 -7.60 31.77
C GLU A 8 0.96 -6.55 30.66
N LEU A 9 -0.14 -5.83 30.52
CA LEU A 9 -0.32 -4.74 29.57
C LEU A 9 -0.62 -3.47 30.34
N ARG A 10 -0.23 -2.34 29.77
CA ARG A 10 -0.72 -1.02 30.21
C ARG A 10 -0.94 -0.10 29.02
N ALA A 11 -1.76 0.92 29.20
CA ALA A 11 -1.90 2.04 28.30
C ALA A 11 -0.60 2.86 28.32
N ASN A 12 -0.12 3.28 27.15
CA ASN A 12 1.12 4.03 27.07
C ASN A 12 0.94 5.39 27.77
N PRO A 13 1.68 5.67 28.86
CA PRO A 13 1.52 6.89 29.65
C PRO A 13 1.94 8.16 28.89
N ALA A 14 2.68 8.03 27.79
CA ALA A 14 3.04 9.13 26.91
C ALA A 14 1.85 9.65 26.08
N TYR A 15 0.72 8.96 26.08
CA TYR A 15 -0.51 9.45 25.46
C TYR A 15 -1.46 10.08 26.49
N GLU A 16 -2.26 11.01 26.01
CA GLU A 16 -3.51 11.39 26.64
C GLU A 16 -4.68 11.23 25.68
N LEU A 17 -5.82 10.81 26.22
CA LEU A 17 -7.08 10.67 25.50
C LEU A 17 -7.87 11.98 25.60
N VAL A 18 -8.14 12.59 24.45
CA VAL A 18 -8.99 13.78 24.34
C VAL A 18 -10.27 13.40 23.61
N LEU A 19 -11.39 13.58 24.30
CA LEU A 19 -12.71 13.29 23.77
C LEU A 19 -13.08 14.29 22.67
N TRP A 20 -13.88 13.83 21.68
CA TRP A 20 -14.32 14.67 20.57
C TRP A 20 -14.94 16.01 21.00
N ASP A 21 -15.81 15.98 22.01
CA ASP A 21 -16.50 17.15 22.55
C ASP A 21 -15.55 18.16 23.22
N ARG A 22 -14.37 17.70 23.63
CA ARG A 22 -13.31 18.48 24.28
C ARG A 22 -12.21 18.95 23.35
N LEU A 23 -12.26 18.61 22.06
CA LEU A 23 -11.29 19.08 21.06
C LEU A 23 -11.47 20.57 20.75
N ALA A 24 -10.38 21.24 20.41
CA ALA A 24 -10.45 22.62 19.94
C ALA A 24 -11.27 22.70 18.63
N PRO A 25 -11.98 23.81 18.34
CA PRO A 25 -12.72 23.98 17.09
C PRO A 25 -11.87 23.77 15.83
N GLU A 26 -10.59 24.13 15.86
CA GLU A 26 -9.63 23.91 14.78
C GLU A 26 -9.35 22.43 14.56
N GLU A 27 -9.17 21.67 15.64
CA GLU A 27 -8.94 20.22 15.60
C GLU A 27 -10.19 19.49 15.11
N ARG A 28 -11.38 19.91 15.56
CA ARG A 28 -12.66 19.37 15.07
C ARG A 28 -12.82 19.60 13.57
N ARG A 29 -12.57 20.83 13.10
CA ARG A 29 -12.60 21.16 11.66
C ARG A 29 -11.63 20.34 10.83
N ALA A 30 -10.42 20.09 11.36
CA ALA A 30 -9.43 19.25 10.70
C ALA A 30 -9.89 17.77 10.63
N LEU A 31 -10.72 17.34 11.57
CA LEU A 31 -11.28 16.01 11.70
C LEU A 31 -12.70 15.86 11.13
N ASP A 32 -13.34 16.92 10.59
CA ASP A 32 -14.74 16.93 10.14
C ASP A 32 -15.09 15.86 9.08
N ARG A 33 -14.10 15.18 8.50
CA ARG A 33 -14.28 14.02 7.61
C ARG A 33 -14.51 12.69 8.35
N LEU A 34 -14.08 12.58 9.61
CA LEU A 34 -14.17 11.38 10.46
C LEU A 34 -15.48 11.15 11.23
N PRO A 35 -16.28 12.17 11.65
CA PRO A 35 -17.48 11.95 12.48
C PRO A 35 -18.64 11.23 11.76
N HIS A 36 -18.43 10.72 10.55
CA HIS A 36 -19.36 9.79 9.90
C HIS A 36 -19.24 8.36 10.46
N ASP A 37 -18.24 8.09 11.29
CA ASP A 37 -18.14 6.84 12.06
C ASP A 37 -18.87 6.98 13.42
N PRO A 38 -19.98 6.26 13.64
CA PRO A 38 -20.74 6.34 14.89
C PRO A 38 -19.95 5.87 16.13
N ASP A 39 -18.86 5.14 15.93
CA ASP A 39 -18.03 4.59 17.01
C ASP A 39 -16.83 5.48 17.37
N PHE A 40 -16.58 6.54 16.59
CA PHE A 40 -15.52 7.50 16.90
C PHE A 40 -15.74 8.17 18.26
N TYR A 41 -14.71 8.14 19.11
CA TYR A 41 -14.79 8.62 20.50
C TYR A 41 -13.90 9.85 20.76
N GLY A 42 -12.71 9.88 20.17
CA GLY A 42 -11.76 10.96 20.37
C GLY A 42 -10.40 10.67 19.74
N ILE A 43 -9.37 11.35 20.25
CA ILE A 43 -7.99 11.15 19.81
C ILE A 43 -7.06 10.81 20.97
N LEU A 44 -6.07 9.97 20.70
CA LEU A 44 -4.86 9.87 21.52
C LEU A 44 -3.84 10.87 20.97
N ARG A 45 -3.44 11.84 21.78
CA ARG A 45 -2.38 12.79 21.44
C ARG A 45 -1.17 12.58 22.35
N PRO A 46 0.07 12.61 21.82
CA PRO A 46 1.25 12.55 22.65
C PRO A 46 1.25 13.70 23.65
N ARG A 47 1.59 13.41 24.91
CA ARG A 47 1.79 14.44 25.92
C ARG A 47 3.06 15.20 25.57
N SER A 48 2.99 16.54 25.61
CA SER A 48 4.16 17.40 25.52
C SER A 48 4.94 17.36 26.84
N THR A 49 5.58 16.23 27.14
CA THR A 49 6.54 16.13 28.24
C THR A 49 7.95 16.27 27.68
N GLU A 50 8.83 17.00 28.37
CA GLU A 50 10.26 17.04 28.05
C GLU A 50 10.82 15.61 28.00
N GLY A 51 11.35 15.19 26.86
CA GLY A 51 11.82 13.82 26.61
C GLY A 51 10.82 12.88 25.93
N ALA A 52 9.59 13.32 25.61
CA ALA A 52 8.68 12.54 24.78
C ALA A 52 9.30 12.31 23.39
N SER A 53 9.54 11.05 23.05
CA SER A 53 10.07 10.65 21.76
C SER A 53 9.18 11.19 20.64
N SER A 54 9.77 11.87 19.65
CA SER A 54 9.08 12.34 18.43
C SER A 54 8.46 11.22 17.58
N ALA A 55 8.54 9.96 18.05
CA ALA A 55 8.03 8.78 17.38
C ALA A 55 6.50 8.58 17.54
N LEU A 56 5.88 9.19 18.55
CA LEU A 56 4.42 9.07 18.77
C LEU A 56 3.66 10.13 17.98
N GLY A 57 2.67 9.71 17.20
CA GLY A 57 1.77 10.59 16.46
C GLY A 57 0.36 10.60 17.05
N VAL A 58 -0.47 11.55 16.62
CA VAL A 58 -1.90 11.60 16.97
C VAL A 58 -2.63 10.39 16.34
N LYS A 59 -3.56 9.79 17.08
CA LYS A 59 -4.37 8.64 16.62
C LYS A 59 -5.85 8.90 16.90
N ALA A 60 -6.71 8.63 15.92
CA ALA A 60 -8.14 8.51 16.15
C ALA A 60 -8.43 7.20 16.91
N VAL A 61 -9.38 7.23 17.84
CA VAL A 61 -9.81 6.05 18.59
C VAL A 61 -11.33 5.94 18.65
N ASP A 62 -11.80 4.70 18.56
CA ASP A 62 -13.18 4.33 18.80
C ASP A 62 -13.46 4.13 20.31
N ARG A 63 -14.73 3.88 20.65
CA ARG A 63 -15.18 3.65 22.03
C ARG A 63 -14.50 2.45 22.69
N ASP A 64 -14.31 1.37 21.96
CA ASP A 64 -13.74 0.13 22.49
C ASP A 64 -12.25 0.29 22.82
N THR A 65 -11.50 0.94 21.93
CA THR A 65 -10.08 1.28 22.11
C THR A 65 -9.93 2.29 23.26
N ALA A 66 -10.82 3.27 23.37
CA ALA A 66 -10.83 4.22 24.47
C ALA A 66 -11.11 3.55 25.82
N LEU A 67 -12.10 2.66 25.89
CA LEU A 67 -12.41 1.89 27.10
C LEU A 67 -11.21 1.02 27.52
N LEU A 68 -10.56 0.38 26.55
CA LEU A 68 -9.34 -0.41 26.79
C LEU A 68 -8.21 0.45 27.32
N PHE A 69 -7.96 1.61 26.69
CA PHE A 69 -6.94 2.56 27.13
C PHE A 69 -7.20 3.07 28.56
N LEU A 70 -8.45 3.35 28.90
CA LEU A 70 -8.82 3.79 30.25
C LEU A 70 -8.73 2.67 31.30
N THR A 71 -9.05 1.44 30.90
CA THR A 71 -9.02 0.26 31.78
C THR A 71 -7.59 -0.15 32.11
N LEU A 72 -6.67 -0.05 31.14
CA LEU A 72 -5.27 -0.42 31.29
C LEU A 72 -4.36 0.73 31.74
N ARG A 73 -4.91 1.78 32.39
CA ARG A 73 -4.08 2.88 32.93
C ARG A 73 -3.07 2.39 33.97
N GLU A 74 -3.43 1.34 34.70
CA GLU A 74 -2.53 0.60 35.58
C GLU A 74 -2.16 -0.74 34.91
N PRO A 75 -0.94 -1.26 35.13
CA PRO A 75 -0.55 -2.58 34.64
C PRO A 75 -1.52 -3.67 35.05
N GLY A 76 -1.89 -4.53 34.10
CA GLY A 76 -2.76 -5.66 34.37
C GLY A 76 -2.93 -6.60 33.18
N PRO A 77 -3.64 -7.73 33.38
CA PRO A 77 -3.92 -8.66 32.30
C PRO A 77 -4.90 -8.04 31.29
N LEU A 78 -4.90 -8.57 30.06
CA LEU A 78 -5.89 -8.16 29.06
C LEU A 78 -7.33 -8.40 29.59
N PRO A 79 -8.19 -7.36 29.66
CA PRO A 79 -9.54 -7.48 30.20
C PRO A 79 -10.38 -8.54 29.45
N SER A 80 -11.23 -9.26 30.18
CA SER A 80 -12.04 -10.34 29.63
C SER A 80 -12.98 -9.87 28.52
N TYR A 81 -13.57 -8.68 28.65
CA TYR A 81 -14.48 -8.14 27.63
C TYR A 81 -13.80 -7.99 26.27
N VAL A 82 -12.50 -7.65 26.23
CA VAL A 82 -11.73 -7.53 24.97
C VAL A 82 -11.58 -8.89 24.29
N ARG A 83 -11.38 -9.95 25.07
CA ARG A 83 -11.29 -11.33 24.56
C ARG A 83 -12.64 -11.78 24.00
N THR A 84 -13.71 -11.48 24.71
CA THR A 84 -15.07 -11.83 24.30
C THR A 84 -15.49 -11.07 23.04
N THR A 85 -15.27 -9.76 22.98
CA THR A 85 -15.67 -8.92 21.85
C THR A 85 -14.87 -9.22 20.58
N LEU A 86 -13.55 -9.38 20.69
CA LEU A 86 -12.68 -9.57 19.52
C LEU A 86 -12.51 -11.04 19.10
N GLY A 87 -12.80 -12.01 19.98
CA GLY A 87 -12.71 -13.44 19.68
C GLY A 87 -11.34 -13.84 19.11
N GLU A 88 -11.34 -14.46 17.92
CA GLU A 88 -10.10 -14.88 17.26
C GLU A 88 -9.19 -13.71 16.84
N ALA A 89 -9.75 -12.51 16.66
CA ALA A 89 -9.00 -11.32 16.28
C ALA A 89 -8.24 -10.68 17.45
N THR A 90 -8.53 -11.05 18.72
CA THR A 90 -7.94 -10.43 19.91
C THR A 90 -6.43 -10.32 19.82
N GLY A 91 -5.75 -11.41 19.47
CA GLY A 91 -4.29 -11.42 19.37
C GLY A 91 -3.76 -10.39 18.38
N ARG A 92 -4.41 -10.25 17.22
CA ARG A 92 -3.96 -9.35 16.14
C ARG A 92 -4.20 -7.90 16.51
N THR A 93 -5.39 -7.60 17.01
CA THR A 93 -5.76 -6.24 17.42
C THR A 93 -4.88 -5.74 18.56
N VAL A 94 -4.65 -6.54 19.60
CA VAL A 94 -3.77 -6.17 20.72
C VAL A 94 -2.33 -5.97 20.24
N ALA A 95 -1.81 -6.86 19.38
CA ALA A 95 -0.49 -6.69 18.80
C ALA A 95 -0.36 -5.41 17.95
N ARG A 96 -1.40 -5.03 17.20
CA ARG A 96 -1.44 -3.75 16.47
C ARG A 96 -1.35 -2.57 17.43
N LEU A 97 -2.16 -2.55 18.49
CA LEU A 97 -2.17 -1.48 19.50
C LEU A 97 -0.81 -1.34 20.20
N ILE A 98 -0.15 -2.46 20.51
CA ILE A 98 1.23 -2.46 21.06
C ILE A 98 2.22 -1.89 20.03
N ALA A 99 2.12 -2.34 18.78
CA ALA A 99 3.01 -1.91 17.72
C ALA A 99 2.79 -0.45 17.28
N ASP A 100 1.61 0.10 17.57
CA ASP A 100 1.24 1.49 17.38
C ASP A 100 1.67 2.38 18.56
N GLY A 101 2.13 1.80 19.66
CA GLY A 101 2.47 2.52 20.89
C GLY A 101 1.26 2.95 21.70
N VAL A 102 0.05 2.48 21.39
CA VAL A 102 -1.16 2.75 22.20
C VAL A 102 -1.10 1.97 23.51
N LEU A 103 -0.68 0.71 23.43
CA LEU A 103 -0.43 -0.15 24.58
C LEU A 103 1.06 -0.45 24.70
N GLU A 104 1.48 -0.77 25.91
CA GLU A 104 2.79 -1.32 26.23
C GLU A 104 2.61 -2.72 26.83
N VAL A 105 3.60 -3.57 26.66
CA VAL A 105 3.63 -4.93 27.21
C VAL A 105 4.86 -5.10 28.08
N GLU A 106 4.71 -5.82 29.19
CA GLU A 106 5.82 -6.17 30.07
C GLU A 106 6.78 -7.15 29.35
N LYS A 107 8.07 -6.80 29.37
CA LYS A 107 9.17 -7.60 28.88
C LYS A 107 10.41 -7.27 29.72
N ASP A 108 10.95 -8.29 30.39
CA ASP A 108 12.19 -8.20 31.17
C ASP A 108 12.14 -7.09 32.24
N GLY A 109 10.99 -6.92 32.91
CA GLY A 109 10.76 -5.93 33.96
C GLY A 109 10.47 -4.52 33.46
N ALA A 110 10.42 -4.31 32.14
CA ALA A 110 10.12 -3.02 31.52
C ALA A 110 8.87 -3.10 30.65
N PHE A 111 8.13 -1.99 30.57
CA PHE A 111 7.03 -1.86 29.62
C PHE A 111 7.56 -1.31 28.31
N VAL A 112 7.40 -2.09 27.25
CA VAL A 112 7.90 -1.78 25.92
C VAL A 112 6.77 -1.76 24.90
N TRP A 113 6.98 -1.07 23.79
CA TRP A 113 6.03 -0.99 22.68
C TRP A 113 6.76 -1.01 21.33
N GLY A 114 6.00 -1.05 20.24
CA GLY A 114 6.56 -0.94 18.90
C GLY A 114 7.51 -2.11 18.58
N PRO A 115 8.66 -1.83 17.94
CA PRO A 115 9.64 -2.86 17.58
C PRO A 115 10.27 -3.59 18.77
N ALA A 116 10.43 -2.92 19.91
CA ALA A 116 11.00 -3.54 21.11
C ALA A 116 10.07 -4.62 21.73
N ALA A 117 8.75 -4.45 21.53
CA ALA A 117 7.72 -5.36 22.04
C ALA A 117 7.43 -6.55 21.11
N LEU A 118 7.54 -6.36 19.79
CA LEU A 118 7.22 -7.40 18.83
C LEU A 118 8.42 -8.33 18.63
N GLN A 119 8.26 -9.59 19.03
CA GLN A 119 9.18 -10.63 18.58
C GLN A 119 9.00 -10.88 17.09
N VAL A 120 9.94 -10.42 16.27
CA VAL A 120 9.93 -10.70 14.83
C VAL A 120 10.39 -12.15 14.59
N LYS A 121 9.45 -13.08 14.78
CA LYS A 121 9.65 -14.52 14.61
C LYS A 121 9.26 -15.04 13.22
N GLY A 122 8.75 -14.16 12.35
CA GLY A 122 8.27 -14.53 11.01
C GLY A 122 9.36 -15.18 10.16
N MET A 123 9.02 -16.30 9.53
CA MET A 123 9.82 -16.82 8.41
C MET A 123 9.91 -15.74 7.33
N LEU A 124 11.07 -15.64 6.68
CA LEU A 124 11.21 -14.86 5.45
C LEU A 124 10.09 -15.24 4.47
N PRO A 125 9.38 -14.27 3.88
CA PRO A 125 8.37 -14.57 2.88
C PRO A 125 8.97 -15.43 1.77
N LYS A 126 8.47 -16.65 1.62
CA LYS A 126 8.80 -17.53 0.49
C LYS A 126 7.82 -17.20 -0.63
N GLY A 127 8.08 -16.13 -1.34
CA GLY A 127 7.25 -15.67 -2.46
C GLY A 127 7.95 -15.83 -3.80
N GLY A 128 7.24 -15.44 -4.87
CA GLY A 128 7.79 -15.37 -6.22
C GLY A 128 8.76 -14.19 -6.40
N ARG A 129 9.15 -13.94 -7.65
CA ARG A 129 10.12 -12.90 -8.01
C ARG A 129 9.72 -11.52 -7.47
N LEU A 130 8.43 -11.18 -7.46
CA LEU A 130 7.99 -9.87 -6.97
C LEU A 130 8.07 -9.74 -5.44
N ALA A 131 7.95 -10.84 -4.71
CA ALA A 131 8.15 -10.82 -3.27
C ALA A 131 9.62 -10.56 -2.93
N GLU A 132 10.55 -11.19 -3.66
CA GLU A 132 11.98 -10.93 -3.54
C GLU A 132 12.32 -9.46 -3.87
N LEU A 133 11.76 -8.92 -4.96
CA LEU A 133 11.95 -7.51 -5.32
C LEU A 133 11.41 -6.55 -4.24
N SER A 134 10.29 -6.91 -3.59
CA SER A 134 9.70 -6.09 -2.53
C SER A 134 10.53 -6.13 -1.24
N LEU A 135 11.09 -7.28 -0.89
CA LEU A 135 12.05 -7.40 0.22
C LEU A 135 13.35 -6.63 -0.09
N ALA A 136 13.85 -6.71 -1.32
CA ALA A 136 15.01 -5.92 -1.76
C ALA A 136 14.73 -4.41 -1.67
N ALA A 137 13.52 -3.97 -2.01
CA ALA A 137 13.09 -2.59 -1.85
C ALA A 137 13.10 -2.13 -0.39
N LEU A 138 12.66 -2.98 0.55
CA LEU A 138 12.70 -2.66 1.99
C LEU A 138 14.12 -2.55 2.53
N ARG A 139 14.99 -3.49 2.16
CA ARG A 139 16.42 -3.43 2.52
C ARG A 139 17.10 -2.18 1.95
N TYR A 140 16.78 -1.83 0.70
CA TYR A 140 17.20 -0.57 0.11
C TYR A 140 16.69 0.64 0.92
N GLY A 141 15.41 0.67 1.27
CA GLY A 141 14.84 1.75 2.08
C GLY A 141 15.51 1.90 3.45
N GLN A 142 15.80 0.79 4.12
CA GLN A 142 16.56 0.77 5.37
C GLN A 142 17.96 1.39 5.19
N ALA A 143 18.66 1.06 4.10
CA ALA A 143 20.01 1.55 3.84
C ALA A 143 20.10 3.05 3.51
N LEU A 144 19.00 3.69 3.11
CA LEU A 144 19.00 5.11 2.73
C LEU A 144 19.10 6.09 3.91
N ALA A 145 18.87 5.64 5.15
CA ALA A 145 18.87 6.48 6.35
C ALA A 145 18.03 7.78 6.21
N ILE A 146 16.87 7.72 5.54
CA ILE A 146 15.96 8.86 5.37
C ILE A 146 14.94 8.88 6.51
N ASP A 147 14.90 9.94 7.31
CA ASP A 147 14.00 10.05 8.47
C ASP A 147 12.65 10.68 8.15
N ASP A 148 12.50 11.29 6.97
CA ASP A 148 11.21 11.76 6.47
C ASP A 148 10.40 10.57 5.90
N PRO A 149 9.26 10.19 6.51
CA PRO A 149 8.44 9.07 6.05
C PRO A 149 7.92 9.26 4.63
N LEU A 150 7.58 10.49 4.23
CA LEU A 150 7.04 10.76 2.92
C LEU A 150 8.12 10.59 1.85
N ARG A 151 9.31 11.15 2.08
CA ARG A 151 10.46 10.98 1.18
C ARG A 151 10.88 9.52 1.07
N LEU A 152 10.92 8.77 2.18
CA LEU A 152 11.23 7.35 2.17
C LEU A 152 10.15 6.54 1.44
N SER A 153 8.87 6.83 1.65
CA SER A 153 7.77 6.21 0.90
C SER A 153 7.95 6.38 -0.61
N PHE A 154 8.26 7.59 -1.08
CA PHE A 154 8.50 7.82 -2.51
C PHE A 154 9.72 7.08 -3.05
N ARG A 155 10.76 6.88 -2.23
CA ARG A 155 11.92 6.04 -2.60
C ARG A 155 11.53 4.57 -2.74
N LEU A 156 10.73 4.03 -1.82
CA LEU A 156 10.20 2.67 -1.90
C LEU A 156 9.27 2.51 -3.12
N TYR A 157 8.34 3.44 -3.31
CA TYR A 157 7.40 3.44 -4.44
C TYR A 157 8.12 3.45 -5.79
N GLY A 158 9.20 4.24 -5.89
CA GLY A 158 10.05 4.36 -7.08
C GLY A 158 11.12 3.27 -7.22
N TYR A 159 11.21 2.31 -6.30
CA TYR A 159 12.19 1.23 -6.38
C TYR A 159 12.03 0.42 -7.67
N ASN A 160 13.13 -0.17 -8.14
CA ASN A 160 13.21 -0.89 -9.41
C ASN A 160 12.98 -0.02 -10.67
N ARG A 161 12.96 1.31 -10.57
CA ARG A 161 12.99 2.21 -11.74
C ARG A 161 14.33 2.08 -12.47
N ARG A 162 14.30 2.03 -13.81
CA ARG A 162 15.52 2.07 -14.64
C ARG A 162 16.11 3.49 -14.68
N PRO A 163 17.45 3.65 -14.66
CA PRO A 163 18.07 4.97 -14.75
C PRO A 163 17.66 5.72 -16.03
N LEU A 164 17.38 7.01 -15.90
CA LEU A 164 17.12 7.88 -17.04
C LEU A 164 18.45 8.28 -17.71
N THR A 165 18.84 7.53 -18.73
CA THR A 165 20.07 7.78 -19.50
C THR A 165 19.84 8.80 -20.63
N PRO A 166 20.90 9.40 -21.20
CA PRO A 166 20.78 10.28 -22.37
C PRO A 166 20.06 9.64 -23.55
N ARG A 167 20.30 8.34 -23.81
CA ARG A 167 19.60 7.55 -24.84
C ARG A 167 18.07 7.63 -24.67
N TRP A 168 17.57 7.43 -23.46
CA TRP A 168 16.13 7.48 -23.19
C TRP A 168 15.54 8.88 -23.33
N ARG A 169 16.29 9.93 -22.95
CA ARG A 169 15.86 11.33 -23.15
C ARG A 169 15.74 11.68 -24.63
N GLN A 170 16.67 11.21 -25.46
CA GLN A 170 16.66 11.44 -26.90
C GLN A 170 15.55 10.62 -27.60
N LEU A 171 15.34 9.37 -27.18
CA LEU A 171 14.32 8.50 -27.75
C LEU A 171 12.90 8.96 -27.40
N LEU A 172 12.68 9.45 -26.18
CA LEU A 172 11.36 9.76 -25.63
C LEU A 172 11.30 11.18 -25.01
N PRO A 173 11.52 12.24 -25.81
CA PRO A 173 11.55 13.62 -25.32
C PRO A 173 10.20 14.12 -24.80
N GLY A 174 9.09 13.49 -25.20
CA GLY A 174 7.75 13.91 -24.79
C GLY A 174 6.63 12.94 -25.18
N PRO A 175 5.38 13.32 -24.89
CA PRO A 175 4.18 12.50 -25.11
C PRO A 175 4.00 11.97 -26.55
N GLU A 176 4.32 12.78 -27.56
CA GLU A 176 4.19 12.41 -28.96
C GLU A 176 5.22 11.33 -29.34
N ALA A 177 6.45 11.47 -28.85
CA ALA A 177 7.50 10.48 -29.08
C ALA A 177 7.19 9.15 -28.40
N VAL A 178 6.61 9.17 -27.20
CA VAL A 178 6.09 7.95 -26.56
C VAL A 178 5.01 7.29 -27.42
N GLN A 179 4.04 8.06 -27.92
CA GLN A 179 2.99 7.51 -28.77
C GLN A 179 3.55 6.92 -30.07
N ALA A 180 4.51 7.59 -30.71
CA ALA A 180 5.18 7.08 -31.90
C ALA A 180 5.96 5.78 -31.59
N HIS A 181 6.74 5.77 -30.49
CA HIS A 181 7.51 4.61 -30.05
C HIS A 181 6.64 3.38 -29.76
N LEU A 182 5.44 3.59 -29.22
CA LEU A 182 4.48 2.53 -28.93
C LEU A 182 3.54 2.22 -30.11
N GLY A 183 3.75 2.81 -31.30
CA GLY A 183 2.92 2.56 -32.47
C GLY A 183 1.47 3.05 -32.36
N ILE A 184 1.18 3.96 -31.43
CA ILE A 184 -0.15 4.58 -31.21
C ILE A 184 -0.23 6.06 -31.62
N GLY A 185 0.87 6.60 -32.16
CA GLY A 185 0.88 7.91 -32.81
C GLY A 185 0.10 7.92 -34.13
N PRO A 186 -0.05 9.09 -34.78
CA PRO A 186 -0.62 9.18 -36.12
C PRO A 186 0.06 8.22 -37.10
N GLY A 187 -0.72 7.42 -37.84
CA GLY A 187 -0.20 6.42 -38.78
C GLY A 187 0.40 5.15 -38.15
N GLY A 188 0.47 5.06 -36.82
CA GLY A 188 1.02 3.90 -36.11
C GLY A 188 0.15 2.63 -36.24
N ALA A 189 0.80 1.46 -36.20
CA ALA A 189 0.18 0.16 -36.38
C ALA A 189 -0.99 -0.12 -35.41
N HIS A 190 -0.94 0.44 -34.20
CA HIS A 190 -1.91 0.20 -33.14
C HIS A 190 -2.95 1.32 -33.00
N ARG A 191 -2.83 2.41 -33.78
CA ARG A 191 -3.69 3.58 -33.68
C ARG A 191 -5.17 3.26 -33.95
N LYS A 192 -5.45 2.47 -34.98
CA LYS A 192 -6.83 2.09 -35.33
C LYS A 192 -7.52 1.32 -34.21
N LEU A 193 -6.81 0.38 -33.58
CA LEU A 193 -7.32 -0.38 -32.44
C LEU A 193 -7.58 0.54 -31.24
N LEU A 194 -6.66 1.47 -30.97
CA LEU A 194 -6.78 2.44 -29.88
C LEU A 194 -8.03 3.32 -30.04
N ASP A 195 -8.19 3.95 -31.19
CA ASP A 195 -9.29 4.91 -31.44
C ASP A 195 -10.66 4.23 -31.43
N ARG A 196 -10.74 3.00 -31.96
CA ARG A 196 -11.97 2.20 -31.99
C ARG A 196 -12.46 1.85 -30.60
N THR A 197 -11.55 1.49 -29.68
CA THR A 197 -11.92 0.84 -28.42
C THR A 197 -11.92 1.83 -27.25
N TRP A 198 -11.09 2.88 -27.30
CA TRP A 198 -10.93 3.83 -26.21
C TRP A 198 -11.06 5.28 -26.65
N ARG A 199 -11.37 6.13 -25.67
CA ARG A 199 -11.34 7.60 -25.75
C ARG A 199 -10.21 8.12 -24.86
N PRO A 200 -9.43 9.12 -25.32
CA PRO A 200 -8.45 9.77 -24.45
C PRO A 200 -9.15 10.39 -23.25
N SER A 201 -8.49 10.31 -22.09
CA SER A 201 -8.88 11.06 -20.89
C SER A 201 -8.10 12.37 -20.82
N SER A 202 -8.51 13.28 -19.95
CA SER A 202 -7.79 14.53 -19.71
C SER A 202 -6.30 14.25 -19.48
N PRO A 203 -5.41 14.95 -20.21
CA PRO A 203 -3.98 14.73 -20.09
C PRO A 203 -3.51 15.07 -18.68
N SER A 204 -2.53 14.32 -18.20
CA SER A 204 -1.77 14.66 -17.00
C SER A 204 -0.30 14.67 -17.38
N GLU A 205 0.51 15.48 -16.70
CA GLU A 205 1.94 15.57 -16.99
C GLU A 205 2.66 14.21 -16.89
N ALA A 206 2.18 13.30 -16.03
CA ALA A 206 2.81 12.01 -15.76
C ALA A 206 2.27 10.82 -16.58
N TRP A 207 1.05 10.92 -17.13
CA TRP A 207 0.35 9.80 -17.75
C TRP A 207 -0.42 10.18 -19.01
N LEU A 208 -0.25 9.34 -20.04
CA LEU A 208 -1.25 9.16 -21.10
C LEU A 208 -2.33 8.22 -20.59
N SER A 209 -3.59 8.59 -20.76
CA SER A 209 -4.72 7.88 -20.16
C SER A 209 -5.86 7.70 -21.14
N TRP A 210 -6.45 6.51 -21.16
CA TRP A 210 -7.58 6.17 -22.02
C TRP A 210 -8.67 5.46 -21.24
N ARG A 211 -9.92 5.82 -21.50
CA ARG A 211 -11.11 5.14 -20.96
C ARG A 211 -11.79 4.34 -22.07
N SER A 212 -12.28 3.17 -21.74
CA SER A 212 -13.03 2.35 -22.71
C SER A 212 -14.27 3.10 -23.16
N ARG A 213 -14.58 3.00 -24.46
CA ARG A 213 -15.84 3.49 -25.03
C ARG A 213 -17.02 2.60 -24.65
N ALA A 214 -16.76 1.32 -24.40
CA ALA A 214 -17.72 0.33 -23.95
C ALA A 214 -17.76 0.19 -22.41
N ALA A 215 -17.19 1.15 -21.68
CA ALA A 215 -17.25 1.14 -20.23
C ALA A 215 -18.70 1.30 -19.78
N GLU A 216 -19.23 0.28 -19.10
CA GLU A 216 -20.49 0.39 -18.37
C GLU A 216 -20.35 1.45 -17.27
N PRO A 217 -21.45 2.11 -16.86
CA PRO A 217 -21.45 2.96 -15.68
C PRO A 217 -20.83 2.19 -14.51
N ALA A 218 -19.98 2.85 -13.71
CA ALA A 218 -19.36 2.20 -12.56
C ALA A 218 -20.45 1.57 -11.68
N ALA A 219 -20.46 0.24 -11.60
CA ALA A 219 -21.29 -0.47 -10.65
C ALA A 219 -20.72 -0.16 -9.27
N ASP A 220 -21.42 0.72 -8.54
CA ASP A 220 -21.10 1.22 -7.21
C ASP A 220 -19.84 2.13 -7.13
N PRO A 221 -20.01 3.44 -6.85
CA PRO A 221 -18.89 4.36 -6.54
C PRO A 221 -18.04 3.92 -5.33
N GLY A 222 -18.58 3.05 -4.46
CA GLY A 222 -17.88 2.42 -3.33
C GLY A 222 -17.18 1.10 -3.67
N GLY A 223 -17.35 0.62 -4.90
CA GLY A 223 -16.81 -0.65 -5.37
C GLY A 223 -15.28 -0.70 -5.39
N VAL A 224 -14.75 -1.87 -5.09
CA VAL A 224 -13.33 -2.17 -5.16
C VAL A 224 -12.84 -2.08 -6.61
N THR A 225 -11.74 -1.35 -6.84
CA THR A 225 -11.14 -1.24 -8.18
C THR A 225 -9.89 -2.11 -8.27
N TRP A 226 -9.89 -3.04 -9.23
CA TRP A 226 -8.77 -3.94 -9.49
C TRP A 226 -7.83 -3.35 -10.52
N LYS A 227 -6.53 -3.48 -10.30
CA LYS A 227 -5.48 -2.95 -11.18
C LYS A 227 -4.59 -4.08 -11.66
N LEU A 228 -4.42 -4.18 -12.97
CA LEU A 228 -3.37 -4.98 -13.59
C LEU A 228 -2.18 -4.08 -13.89
N TYR A 229 -1.01 -4.50 -13.44
CA TYR A 229 0.28 -3.91 -13.79
C TYR A 229 0.95 -4.80 -14.85
N VAL A 230 1.41 -4.18 -15.93
CA VAL A 230 2.16 -4.86 -16.99
C VAL A 230 3.55 -4.21 -17.05
N SER A 231 4.59 -4.99 -16.73
CA SER A 231 5.93 -4.47 -16.44
C SER A 231 7.04 -5.14 -17.28
N PRO A 232 6.98 -5.06 -18.63
CA PRO A 232 8.09 -5.51 -19.46
C PRO A 232 9.32 -4.63 -19.19
N ALA A 233 10.51 -5.13 -19.49
CA ALA A 233 11.71 -4.30 -19.58
C ALA A 233 11.47 -3.15 -20.58
N PRO A 234 11.91 -1.90 -20.30
CA PRO A 234 11.68 -0.79 -21.22
C PRO A 234 12.15 -1.05 -22.65
N GLU A 235 13.22 -1.82 -22.82
CA GLU A 235 13.79 -2.18 -24.12
C GLU A 235 12.87 -3.08 -24.95
N ALA A 236 12.06 -3.93 -24.32
CA ALA A 236 11.12 -4.83 -25.00
C ALA A 236 9.70 -4.24 -25.16
N LEU A 237 9.49 -3.01 -24.65
CA LEU A 237 8.15 -2.44 -24.53
C LEU A 237 7.51 -2.16 -25.90
N ALA A 238 8.24 -1.53 -26.83
CA ALA A 238 7.68 -1.16 -28.13
C ALA A 238 7.21 -2.38 -28.93
N GLU A 239 8.00 -3.45 -28.94
CA GLU A 239 7.68 -4.69 -29.66
C GLU A 239 6.48 -5.42 -29.04
N GLY A 240 6.37 -5.45 -27.72
CA GLY A 240 5.28 -6.12 -27.01
C GLY A 240 3.99 -5.29 -26.87
N PHE A 241 4.01 -3.98 -27.17
CA PHE A 241 2.90 -3.10 -26.80
C PHE A 241 1.59 -3.42 -27.53
N GLY A 242 1.65 -3.79 -28.82
CA GLY A 242 0.47 -4.18 -29.59
C GLY A 242 -0.31 -5.34 -28.94
N ALA A 243 0.42 -6.37 -28.51
CA ALA A 243 -0.16 -7.53 -27.83
C ALA A 243 -0.82 -7.16 -26.50
N ILE A 244 -0.21 -6.24 -25.73
CA ILE A 244 -0.80 -5.71 -24.50
C ILE A 244 -2.12 -4.99 -24.82
N LEU A 245 -2.11 -4.10 -25.82
CA LEU A 245 -3.29 -3.34 -26.19
C LEU A 245 -4.44 -4.25 -26.66
N GLU A 246 -4.14 -5.25 -27.48
CA GLU A 246 -5.12 -6.24 -27.93
C GLU A 246 -5.74 -7.03 -26.77
N ALA A 247 -4.92 -7.50 -25.83
CA ALA A 247 -5.40 -8.23 -24.66
C ALA A 247 -6.30 -7.35 -23.77
N LEU A 248 -5.91 -6.09 -23.53
CA LEU A 248 -6.73 -5.14 -22.77
C LEU A 248 -8.05 -4.80 -23.47
N ALA A 249 -8.05 -4.70 -24.81
CA ALA A 249 -9.29 -4.53 -25.59
C ALA A 249 -10.21 -5.74 -25.44
N ALA A 250 -9.67 -6.94 -25.65
CA ALA A 250 -10.42 -8.19 -25.58
C ALA A 250 -11.06 -8.41 -24.20
N ALA A 251 -10.32 -8.10 -23.13
CA ALA A 251 -10.81 -8.18 -21.76
C ALA A 251 -11.69 -7.00 -21.33
N ARG A 252 -11.95 -6.04 -22.24
CA ARG A 252 -12.76 -4.84 -22.00
C ARG A 252 -12.31 -4.05 -20.76
N ALA A 253 -11.00 -3.83 -20.62
CA ALA A 253 -10.44 -3.01 -19.54
C ALA A 253 -11.13 -1.63 -19.52
N GLY A 254 -11.61 -1.20 -18.36
CA GLY A 254 -12.42 0.04 -18.23
C GLY A 254 -11.59 1.30 -18.46
N GLN A 255 -10.32 1.26 -18.04
CA GLN A 255 -9.33 2.31 -18.23
C GLN A 255 -7.95 1.68 -18.33
N PHE A 256 -7.02 2.31 -19.05
CA PHE A 256 -5.60 2.06 -18.86
C PHE A 256 -4.77 3.34 -18.98
N LYS A 257 -3.56 3.31 -18.44
CA LYS A 257 -2.63 4.44 -18.40
C LYS A 257 -1.21 3.99 -18.69
N ILE A 258 -0.44 4.87 -19.32
CA ILE A 258 0.96 4.66 -19.68
C ILE A 258 1.77 5.91 -19.35
N GLY A 259 3.02 5.75 -18.91
CA GLY A 259 3.90 6.88 -18.65
C GLY A 259 4.03 7.82 -19.86
N SER A 260 3.89 9.12 -19.65
CA SER A 260 3.85 10.14 -20.71
C SER A 260 5.20 10.54 -21.31
N GLY A 261 6.31 10.05 -20.77
CA GLY A 261 7.65 10.38 -21.24
C GLY A 261 8.68 9.35 -20.77
N ALA A 262 9.96 9.60 -21.08
CA ALA A 262 11.07 8.71 -20.72
C ALA A 262 11.05 8.28 -19.25
N ALA A 263 10.94 9.24 -18.33
CA ALA A 263 10.90 8.95 -16.90
C ALA A 263 9.69 8.07 -16.49
N GLY A 264 8.58 8.19 -17.21
CA GLY A 264 7.37 7.40 -17.01
C GLY A 264 7.53 5.96 -17.50
N LEU A 265 8.09 5.74 -18.70
CA LEU A 265 8.30 4.38 -19.25
C LEU A 265 9.40 3.59 -18.54
N LEU A 266 10.28 4.25 -17.80
CA LEU A 266 11.32 3.59 -16.99
C LEU A 266 10.84 3.15 -15.61
N ARG A 267 9.64 3.55 -15.19
CA ARG A 267 9.02 3.10 -13.93
C ARG A 267 8.67 1.62 -14.02
N PRO A 268 8.69 0.88 -12.89
CA PRO A 268 8.18 -0.49 -12.89
C PRO A 268 6.68 -0.55 -13.25
N ASP A 269 5.86 0.39 -12.77
CA ASP A 269 4.42 0.45 -12.99
C ASP A 269 4.03 1.29 -14.22
N LYS A 270 4.79 1.19 -15.30
CA LYS A 270 4.64 2.06 -16.48
C LYS A 270 3.34 1.83 -17.27
N ILE A 271 2.68 0.68 -17.12
CA ILE A 271 1.37 0.37 -17.69
C ILE A 271 0.46 -0.12 -16.57
N VAL A 272 -0.69 0.53 -16.42
CA VAL A 272 -1.71 0.15 -15.43
C VAL A 272 -3.07 0.10 -16.11
N ALA A 273 -3.75 -1.04 -16.03
CA ALA A 273 -5.12 -1.23 -16.50
C ALA A 273 -6.07 -1.49 -15.34
N TYR A 274 -7.33 -1.05 -15.48
CA TYR A 274 -8.31 -1.02 -14.42
C TYR A 274 -9.52 -1.89 -14.79
N PHE A 275 -9.96 -2.72 -13.84
CA PHE A 275 -11.02 -3.69 -14.02
C PHE A 275 -12.05 -3.60 -12.88
N PRO A 276 -13.34 -3.83 -13.19
CA PRO A 276 -14.40 -3.83 -12.18
C PRO A 276 -14.40 -5.11 -11.33
N THR A 277 -13.86 -6.23 -11.85
CA THR A 277 -13.80 -7.52 -11.13
C THR A 277 -12.44 -8.19 -11.33
N PHE A 278 -12.09 -9.10 -10.43
CA PHE A 278 -10.85 -9.86 -10.50
C PHE A 278 -10.85 -10.85 -11.68
N GLU A 279 -11.98 -11.47 -12.01
CA GLU A 279 -12.09 -12.45 -13.10
C GLU A 279 -11.78 -11.81 -14.45
N ARG A 280 -12.23 -10.57 -14.68
CA ARG A 280 -11.86 -9.82 -15.89
C ARG A 280 -10.38 -9.47 -15.93
N LEU A 281 -9.80 -9.12 -14.78
CA LEU A 281 -8.36 -8.87 -14.67
C LEU A 281 -7.57 -10.15 -14.98
N GLU A 282 -7.94 -11.28 -14.39
CA GLU A 282 -7.27 -12.56 -14.59
C GLU A 282 -7.34 -13.00 -16.06
N GLY A 283 -8.51 -12.87 -16.69
CA GLY A 283 -8.67 -13.14 -18.13
C GLY A 283 -7.76 -12.27 -19.00
N ALA A 284 -7.62 -10.98 -18.65
CA ALA A 284 -6.66 -10.09 -19.31
C ALA A 284 -5.21 -10.53 -19.09
N ALA A 285 -4.86 -10.90 -17.86
CA ALA A 285 -3.51 -11.33 -17.50
C ALA A 285 -3.08 -12.56 -18.31
N ARG A 286 -3.91 -13.61 -18.36
CA ARG A 286 -3.64 -14.82 -19.17
C ARG A 286 -3.47 -14.49 -20.67
N ALA A 287 -4.27 -13.56 -21.18
CA ALA A 287 -4.18 -13.12 -22.58
C ALA A 287 -2.90 -12.33 -22.88
N VAL A 288 -2.39 -11.53 -21.92
CA VAL A 288 -1.10 -10.84 -22.04
C VAL A 288 0.05 -11.83 -21.92
N GLU A 289 0.03 -12.69 -20.91
CA GLU A 289 1.06 -13.70 -20.62
C GLU A 289 1.35 -14.58 -21.84
N SER A 290 0.31 -15.17 -22.43
CA SER A 290 0.44 -16.03 -23.62
C SER A 290 1.08 -15.33 -24.82
N ARG A 291 0.92 -14.00 -24.96
CA ARG A 291 1.46 -13.22 -26.08
C ARG A 291 2.85 -12.65 -25.79
N LEU A 292 3.21 -12.50 -24.53
CA LEU A 292 4.49 -11.93 -24.09
C LEU A 292 5.41 -12.98 -23.46
N ALA A 293 5.16 -14.27 -23.71
CA ALA A 293 6.01 -15.35 -23.21
C ALA A 293 7.48 -15.11 -23.59
N GLY A 294 8.37 -15.13 -22.59
CA GLY A 294 9.81 -14.91 -22.78
C GLY A 294 10.23 -13.43 -22.86
N VAL A 295 9.29 -12.48 -22.83
CA VAL A 295 9.63 -11.05 -22.73
C VAL A 295 10.25 -10.78 -21.37
N ALA A 296 11.43 -10.16 -21.37
CA ALA A 296 12.12 -9.81 -20.13
C ALA A 296 11.24 -8.89 -19.27
N ALA A 297 10.96 -9.30 -18.02
CA ALA A 297 10.20 -8.48 -17.08
C ALA A 297 11.11 -7.53 -16.27
N GLN A 298 10.60 -6.33 -15.97
CA GLN A 298 11.16 -5.42 -14.98
C GLN A 298 10.65 -5.76 -13.59
N GLY A 299 9.32 -5.87 -13.43
CA GLY A 299 8.67 -6.24 -12.18
C GLY A 299 8.26 -5.06 -11.31
N VAL A 300 7.10 -5.17 -10.65
CA VAL A 300 6.51 -4.13 -9.81
C VAL A 300 6.58 -4.52 -8.33
N PRO A 301 7.46 -3.90 -7.52
CA PRO A 301 7.48 -4.13 -6.09
C PRO A 301 6.14 -3.75 -5.43
N PHE A 302 5.81 -4.44 -4.35
CA PHE A 302 4.63 -4.23 -3.51
C PHE A 302 3.31 -4.49 -4.26
N THR A 303 3.29 -5.51 -5.11
CA THR A 303 2.10 -5.96 -5.85
C THR A 303 2.06 -7.48 -5.88
N SER A 304 0.86 -8.04 -6.11
CA SER A 304 0.66 -9.48 -6.13
C SER A 304 0.90 -10.07 -7.51
N GLU A 305 1.81 -11.04 -7.58
CA GLU A 305 2.20 -11.69 -8.82
C GLU A 305 1.10 -12.61 -9.36
N ILE A 306 0.90 -12.65 -10.69
CA ILE A 306 -0.14 -13.48 -11.33
C ILE A 306 0.37 -14.40 -12.46
N ALA A 307 1.64 -14.24 -12.89
CA ALA A 307 2.27 -15.04 -13.97
C ALA A 307 3.62 -15.69 -13.58
N GLY A 308 4.11 -15.46 -12.36
CA GLY A 308 5.30 -16.13 -11.82
C GLY A 308 6.68 -15.67 -12.33
N ASP A 309 6.74 -14.83 -13.36
CA ASP A 309 7.98 -14.28 -13.93
C ASP A 309 8.22 -12.79 -13.61
N GLY A 310 7.32 -12.16 -12.86
CA GLY A 310 7.28 -10.75 -12.54
C GLY A 310 6.79 -9.81 -13.64
N LEU A 311 6.38 -10.30 -14.82
CA LEU A 311 5.84 -9.46 -15.90
C LEU A 311 4.49 -8.85 -15.53
N LEU A 312 3.64 -9.67 -14.92
CA LEU A 312 2.27 -9.35 -14.58
C LEU A 312 2.04 -9.42 -13.09
N SER A 313 1.39 -8.38 -12.57
CA SER A 313 0.96 -8.33 -11.19
C SER A 313 -0.29 -7.50 -11.03
N TRP A 314 -0.90 -7.58 -9.86
CA TRP A 314 -2.13 -6.86 -9.56
C TRP A 314 -2.09 -6.20 -8.19
N GLY A 315 -3.04 -5.28 -8.02
CA GLY A 315 -3.30 -4.62 -6.76
C GLY A 315 -4.75 -4.16 -6.69
N MET A 316 -5.19 -3.88 -5.48
CA MET A 316 -6.57 -3.50 -5.18
C MET A 316 -6.53 -2.25 -4.33
N ASP A 317 -7.18 -1.17 -4.77
CA ASP A 317 -7.15 0.06 -3.96
C ASP A 317 -7.86 -0.16 -2.62
N PRO A 318 -7.30 0.37 -1.51
CA PRO A 318 -7.90 0.21 -0.20
C PRO A 318 -9.32 0.81 -0.19
N PRO A 319 -10.26 0.19 0.56
CA PRO A 319 -11.57 0.77 0.83
C PRO A 319 -11.45 2.19 1.36
N VAL A 320 -12.47 3.03 1.17
CA VAL A 320 -12.44 4.44 1.62
C VAL A 320 -12.13 4.55 3.11
N THR A 321 -12.63 3.62 3.91
CA THR A 321 -12.44 3.54 5.38
C THR A 321 -11.00 3.26 5.81
N GLU A 322 -10.18 2.66 4.94
CA GLU A 322 -8.78 2.29 5.24
C GLU A 322 -7.76 3.33 4.72
N ARG A 323 -8.25 4.39 4.07
CA ARG A 323 -7.42 5.48 3.54
C ARG A 323 -7.09 6.46 4.64
N ASP A 324 -5.93 7.11 4.50
CA ASP A 324 -5.57 8.21 5.38
C ASP A 324 -6.67 9.29 5.33
N PRO A 325 -7.34 9.61 6.46
CA PRO A 325 -8.36 10.66 6.51
C PRO A 325 -7.82 12.04 6.10
N TRP A 326 -6.50 12.21 6.25
CA TRP A 326 -5.74 13.41 5.97
C TRP A 326 -5.14 13.41 4.55
N GLY A 327 -5.22 12.28 3.84
CA GLY A 327 -4.65 12.06 2.52
C GLY A 327 -5.67 12.13 1.38
N GLY A 328 -5.17 12.26 0.15
CA GLY A 328 -5.98 12.14 -1.07
C GLY A 328 -6.34 10.68 -1.41
N ARG A 329 -6.89 10.45 -2.61
CA ARG A 329 -7.19 9.09 -3.09
C ARG A 329 -5.88 8.31 -3.31
N GLU A 330 -5.53 7.44 -2.37
CA GLU A 330 -4.30 6.63 -2.43
C GLU A 330 -4.47 5.39 -3.32
N SER A 331 -3.43 5.09 -4.11
CA SER A 331 -3.33 3.79 -4.78
C SER A 331 -2.79 2.73 -3.82
N TRP A 332 -3.16 1.46 -4.00
CA TRP A 332 -2.60 0.30 -3.28
C TRP A 332 -1.10 0.41 -2.94
N ARG A 333 -0.25 0.60 -3.97
CA ARG A 333 1.20 0.67 -3.78
C ARG A 333 1.63 1.85 -2.92
N LEU A 334 0.99 3.01 -3.08
CA LEU A 334 1.29 4.21 -2.30
C LEU A 334 0.88 4.03 -0.83
N TRP A 335 -0.30 3.47 -0.61
CA TRP A 335 -0.83 3.11 0.71
C TRP A 335 0.10 2.16 1.46
N LEU A 336 0.63 1.14 0.77
CA LEU A 336 1.63 0.22 1.31
C LEU A 336 2.95 0.93 1.61
N THR A 337 3.49 1.73 0.68
CA THR A 337 4.80 2.34 0.86
C THR A 337 4.81 3.39 1.97
N HIS A 338 3.69 4.09 2.23
CA HIS A 338 3.55 4.97 3.39
C HIS A 338 3.70 4.20 4.71
N ARG A 339 3.01 3.06 4.85
CA ARG A 339 3.07 2.21 6.05
C ARG A 339 4.45 1.62 6.26
N LEU A 340 5.03 1.08 5.20
CA LEU A 340 6.38 0.52 5.21
C LEU A 340 7.42 1.58 5.60
N ALA A 341 7.35 2.79 5.06
CA ALA A 341 8.27 3.85 5.41
C ALA A 341 8.19 4.23 6.89
N ARG A 342 6.97 4.38 7.42
CA ARG A 342 6.74 4.65 8.85
C ARG A 342 7.28 3.54 9.74
N ALA A 343 7.05 2.27 9.38
CA ALA A 343 7.54 1.14 10.14
C ALA A 343 9.08 1.03 10.10
N LEU A 344 9.70 1.27 8.94
CA LEU A 344 11.17 1.33 8.80
C LEU A 344 11.81 2.42 9.67
N ILE A 345 11.17 3.59 9.78
CA ILE A 345 11.66 4.68 10.63
C ILE A 345 11.46 4.32 12.11
N ALA A 346 10.28 3.83 12.48
CA ALA A 346 9.99 3.44 13.87
C ALA A 346 10.96 2.38 14.40
N ALA A 347 11.37 1.43 13.57
CA ALA A 347 12.30 0.38 13.96
C ALA A 347 13.76 0.82 14.09
N ARG A 348 14.18 1.91 13.43
CA ARG A 348 15.56 2.39 13.54
C ARG A 348 15.95 2.85 14.95
N GLY A 349 14.97 3.32 15.74
CA GLY A 349 15.20 3.79 17.10
C GLY A 349 15.17 2.69 18.18
N ALA A 350 14.88 1.44 17.83
CA ALA A 350 14.55 0.38 18.79
C ALA A 350 15.71 -0.57 19.15
N GLY A 351 16.93 -0.31 18.65
CA GLY A 351 18.12 -1.11 18.93
C GLY A 351 18.44 -2.18 17.86
N GLU A 352 19.56 -2.89 18.02
CA GLU A 352 20.12 -3.82 17.02
C GLU A 352 19.37 -5.18 16.92
N GLU A 353 18.53 -5.52 17.89
CA GLU A 353 17.87 -6.83 17.95
C GLU A 353 16.85 -7.07 16.83
N VAL A 354 16.31 -5.99 16.23
CA VAL A 354 15.28 -6.08 15.21
C VAL A 354 15.70 -5.29 13.97
N GLU A 355 16.00 -6.00 12.88
CA GLU A 355 16.24 -5.35 11.60
C GLU A 355 14.97 -4.57 11.16
N PRO A 356 15.09 -3.27 10.83
CA PRO A 356 13.93 -2.45 10.47
C PRO A 356 13.03 -3.02 9.36
N TRP A 357 13.63 -3.63 8.32
CA TRP A 357 12.85 -4.23 7.24
C TRP A 357 11.99 -5.42 7.72
N ARG A 358 12.47 -6.18 8.72
CA ARG A 358 11.71 -7.29 9.31
C ARG A 358 10.53 -6.79 10.12
N TYR A 359 10.74 -5.76 10.93
CA TYR A 359 9.63 -5.11 11.65
C TYR A 359 8.58 -4.55 10.70
N ALA A 360 9.00 -3.91 9.60
CA ALA A 360 8.07 -3.38 8.60
C ALA A 360 7.20 -4.47 7.96
N VAL A 361 7.76 -5.66 7.69
CA VAL A 361 7.02 -6.83 7.22
C VAL A 361 6.03 -7.34 8.28
N GLU A 362 6.47 -7.49 9.52
CA GLU A 362 5.61 -7.93 10.63
C GLU A 362 4.44 -6.95 10.84
N ARG A 363 4.69 -5.64 10.71
CA ARG A 363 3.63 -4.63 10.81
C ARG A 363 2.56 -4.78 9.74
N LEU A 364 2.95 -5.04 8.50
CA LEU A 364 2.00 -5.32 7.43
C LEU A 364 1.21 -6.61 7.69
N CYS A 365 1.84 -7.64 8.25
CA CYS A 365 1.15 -8.88 8.63
C CYS A 365 0.06 -8.62 9.68
N LEU A 366 0.35 -7.75 10.65
CA LEU A 366 -0.64 -7.33 11.66
C LEU A 366 -1.80 -6.54 11.04
N GLU A 367 -1.54 -5.80 9.97
CA GLU A 367 -2.59 -5.16 9.16
C GLU A 367 -3.32 -6.15 8.25
N GLY A 368 -2.90 -7.42 8.23
CA GLY A 368 -3.49 -8.52 7.48
C GLY A 368 -3.08 -8.58 6.02
N ILE A 369 -1.94 -7.98 5.66
CA ILE A 369 -1.32 -8.18 4.35
C ILE A 369 -0.39 -9.39 4.43
N ASP A 370 -0.53 -10.34 3.51
CA ASP A 370 0.42 -11.44 3.34
C ASP A 370 1.67 -10.92 2.60
N PRO A 371 2.86 -10.92 3.21
CA PRO A 371 4.08 -10.43 2.59
C PRO A 371 4.67 -11.39 1.54
N SER A 372 4.17 -12.63 1.43
CA SER A 372 4.63 -13.60 0.43
C SER A 372 3.95 -13.36 -0.91
N SER A 373 2.68 -12.96 -0.88
CA SER A 373 1.86 -12.68 -2.06
C SER A 373 1.60 -11.19 -2.27
N TRP A 374 1.88 -10.33 -1.28
CA TRP A 374 1.50 -8.92 -1.23
C TRP A 374 0.00 -8.70 -1.49
N THR A 375 -0.84 -9.54 -0.88
CA THR A 375 -2.30 -9.43 -0.94
C THR A 375 -2.90 -9.14 0.44
N PRO A 376 -4.00 -8.37 0.53
CA PRO A 376 -4.79 -8.34 1.75
C PRO A 376 -5.40 -9.72 2.04
N ALA A 377 -5.54 -10.07 3.32
CA ALA A 377 -6.22 -11.28 3.73
C ALA A 377 -7.70 -11.20 3.27
N ALA A 378 -8.21 -12.30 2.71
CA ALA A 378 -9.53 -12.37 2.09
C ALA A 378 -10.68 -11.86 2.98
N SER A 379 -10.53 -11.95 4.31
CA SER A 379 -11.53 -11.54 5.29
C SER A 379 -11.56 -10.03 5.58
N GLN A 380 -10.59 -9.24 5.12
CA GLN A 380 -10.49 -7.83 5.50
C GLN A 380 -11.21 -6.90 4.52
N TRP A 381 -11.16 -7.20 3.22
CA TRP A 381 -11.59 -6.25 2.19
C TRP A 381 -12.77 -6.76 1.36
N SER A 382 -13.38 -7.89 1.75
CA SER A 382 -14.74 -8.22 1.31
C SER A 382 -15.68 -7.17 1.90
N GLY A 383 -16.32 -6.34 1.08
CA GLY A 383 -17.32 -5.35 1.49
C GLY A 383 -18.61 -5.93 2.09
N ARG A 384 -18.52 -7.06 2.79
CA ARG A 384 -19.59 -7.66 3.59
C ARG A 384 -19.13 -7.63 5.04
N ARG A 385 -19.68 -6.68 5.81
CA ARG A 385 -19.95 -6.93 7.23
C ARG A 385 -21.14 -7.85 7.31
#